data_AF-A0A1R0MAB9-F1
#
_entry.id   AF-A0A1R0MAB9-F1
#
_cell.length_a   1.000
_cell.length_b   1.000
_cell.length_c   1.000
_cell.angle_alpha   90.00
_cell.angle_beta   90.00
_cell.angle_gamma   90.00
#
_symmetry.space_group_name_H-M   'P 1'
#
loop_
_entity.id
_entity.type
_entity.pdbx_description
1 polymer ?
#
loop_
_entity_poly.entity_id
_entity_poly.type
_entity_poly.pdbx_seq_one_letter_code
_entity_poly.pdbx_strand_id
1 'polypeptide(L)' 'MRVTIGEPDPALPFSQPDMALPALFGAAEPYPLQAALDAVYAGIATYGEDYPALLREVWSVCEGSSS' A
#
# COMPACT_ATOMS: atom_id res chain seq x y z
N MET A 1 -21.58 11.30 -8.74
CA MET A 1 -20.40 11.22 -7.88
C MET A 1 -20.28 12.55 -7.13
N ARG A 2 -20.44 12.55 -5.80
CA ARG A 2 -20.44 13.78 -4.99
C ARG A 2 -19.10 13.84 -4.27
N VAL A 3 -18.21 14.72 -4.73
CA VAL A 3 -16.94 15.01 -4.08
C VAL A 3 -17.19 16.11 -3.05
N THR A 4 -17.00 15.82 -1.78
CA THR A 4 -17.02 16.82 -0.71
C THR A 4 -15.59 17.24 -0.40
N ILE A 5 -15.29 18.52 -0.55
CA ILE A 5 -14.01 19.13 -0.18
C ILE A 5 -14.21 19.80 1.19
N GLY A 6 -13.50 19.32 2.21
CA GLY A 6 -13.50 19.85 3.58
C GLY A 6 -12.35 19.23 4.37
N GLU A 7 -11.89 19.92 5.43
CA GLU A 7 -10.84 19.44 6.33
C GLU A 7 -11.20 18.04 6.87
N PRO A 8 -10.26 17.06 6.86
CA PRO A 8 -10.54 15.72 7.39
C PRO A 8 -10.91 15.80 8.88
N ASP A 9 -12.05 15.22 9.24
CA ASP A 9 -12.53 15.16 10.62
C ASP A 9 -11.63 14.24 11.45
N PRO A 10 -10.89 14.77 12.45
CA PRO A 10 -9.98 13.96 13.27
C PRO A 10 -10.72 12.93 14.15
N ALA A 11 -12.04 13.04 14.31
CA ALA A 11 -12.85 12.06 15.03
C ALA A 11 -13.21 10.82 14.18
N LEU A 12 -12.92 10.85 12.87
CA LEU A 12 -13.10 9.73 11.95
C LEU A 12 -11.72 9.22 11.52
N PRO A 13 -11.04 8.41 12.36
CA PRO A 13 -9.74 7.87 12.00
C PRO A 13 -9.90 7.00 10.76
N PHE A 14 -9.18 7.36 9.69
CA PHE A 14 -9.00 6.48 8.55
C PHE A 14 -8.30 5.21 9.05
N SER A 15 -8.90 4.04 8.78
CA SER A 15 -8.27 2.79 9.16
C SER A 15 -6.98 2.64 8.36
N GLN A 16 -5.89 2.20 8.98
CA GLN A 16 -4.64 1.89 8.30
C GLN A 16 -4.82 0.99 7.05
N PRO A 17 -5.74 0.00 7.02
CA PRO A 17 -6.06 -0.76 5.82
C PRO A 17 -6.68 0.08 4.68
N ASP A 18 -7.48 1.09 4.99
CA ASP A 18 -8.11 1.96 3.98
C ASP A 18 -7.06 2.83 3.26
N MET A 19 -5.92 3.09 3.90
CA MET A 19 -4.79 3.78 3.27
C MET A 19 -4.05 2.92 2.23
N ALA A 20 -4.26 1.59 2.21
CA ALA A 20 -3.69 0.71 1.20
C ALA A 20 -4.51 0.67 -0.11
N LEU A 21 -5.75 1.18 -0.12
CA LEU A 21 -6.63 1.17 -1.29
C LEU A 21 -6.05 1.87 -2.54
N PRO A 22 -5.38 3.04 -2.44
CA PRO A 22 -4.74 3.66 -3.61
C PRO A 22 -3.61 2.80 -4.21
N ALA A 23 -2.86 2.06 -3.38
CA ALA A 23 -1.78 1.18 -3.83
C ALA A 23 -2.31 -0.04 -4.60
N LEU A 24 -3.51 -0.53 -4.26
CA LEU A 24 -4.22 -1.58 -5.02
C LEU A 24 -4.53 -1.16 -6.46
N PHE A 25 -4.86 0.11 -6.70
CA PHE A 25 -5.07 0.62 -8.06
C PHE A 25 -3.75 0.84 -8.80
N GLY A 26 -2.69 1.24 -8.10
CA GLY A 26 -1.33 1.28 -8.65
C GLY A 26 -0.85 -0.10 -9.12
N ALA A 27 -1.24 -1.17 -8.42
CA ALA A 27 -0.96 -2.55 -8.82
C ALA A 27 -1.65 -3.00 -10.13
N ALA A 28 -2.67 -2.26 -10.60
CA ALA A 28 -3.40 -2.53 -11.84
C ALA A 28 -2.89 -1.70 -13.05
N GLU A 29 -1.80 -0.95 -12.89
CA GLU A 29 -1.17 -0.17 -13.96
C GLU A 29 -0.63 -1.05 -15.11
N PRO A 30 -0.66 -0.55 -16.36
CA PRO A 30 -0.26 -1.30 -17.56
C PRO A 30 1.21 -1.76 -17.57
N TYR A 31 2.04 -1.27 -16.65
CA TYR A 31 3.43 -1.67 -16.47
C TYR A 31 3.59 -2.47 -15.17
N PRO A 32 3.44 -3.81 -15.20
CA PRO A 32 3.34 -4.64 -14.00
C PRO A 32 4.58 -4.56 -13.09
N LEU A 33 5.76 -4.33 -13.66
CA LEU A 33 6.98 -4.13 -12.87
C LEU A 33 6.96 -2.80 -12.12
N GLN A 34 6.51 -1.72 -12.77
CA GLN A 34 6.46 -0.40 -12.16
C GLN A 34 5.37 -0.36 -11.08
N ALA A 35 4.21 -0.94 -11.37
CA ALA A 35 3.12 -1.16 -10.44
C ALA A 35 3.56 -1.87 -9.14
N ALA A 36 4.37 -2.93 -9.27
CA ALA A 36 4.91 -3.66 -8.13
C ALA A 36 5.90 -2.81 -7.31
N LEU A 37 6.78 -2.05 -7.97
CA LEU A 37 7.73 -1.17 -7.28
C LEU A 37 7.02 -0.03 -6.55
N ASP A 38 6.01 0.58 -7.17
CA ASP A 38 5.20 1.64 -6.55
C ASP A 38 4.42 1.13 -5.34
N ALA A 39 3.87 -0.09 -5.41
CA ALA A 39 3.20 -0.73 -4.27
C ALA A 39 4.16 -1.01 -3.11
N VAL A 40 5.38 -1.52 -3.39
CA VAL A 40 6.41 -1.73 -2.36
C VAL A 40 6.83 -0.39 -1.75
N TYR A 41 7.05 0.63 -2.57
CA TYR A 41 7.40 1.97 -2.09
C TYR A 41 6.31 2.56 -1.19
N ALA A 42 5.05 2.48 -1.61
CA ALA A 42 3.91 2.93 -0.80
C ALA A 42 3.80 2.17 0.54
N GLY A 43 4.06 0.86 0.51
CA GLY A 43 4.12 0.03 1.73
C GLY A 43 5.20 0.50 2.70
N ILE A 44 6.43 0.71 2.21
CA ILE A 44 7.55 1.23 3.02
C ILE A 44 7.21 2.61 3.59
N ALA A 45 6.71 3.52 2.76
CA ALA A 45 6.34 4.87 3.19
C ALA A 45 5.23 4.87 4.26
N THR A 46 4.30 3.90 4.20
CA THR A 46 3.22 3.74 5.19
C THR A 46 3.72 3.15 6.51
N TYR A 47 4.67 2.22 6.46
CA TYR A 47 5.21 1.57 7.67
C TYR A 47 6.28 2.41 8.39
N GLY A 48 6.87 3.40 7.73
CA GLY A 48 7.90 4.24 8.34
C GLY A 48 9.09 3.39 8.82
N GLU A 49 9.55 3.59 10.05
CA GLU A 49 10.70 2.86 10.62
C GLU A 49 10.46 1.34 10.76
N ASP A 50 9.21 0.90 10.79
CA ASP A 50 8.85 -0.52 10.93
C ASP A 50 8.81 -1.27 9.59
N TYR A 51 9.16 -0.61 8.48
CA TYR A 51 9.21 -1.24 7.15
C TYR A 51 10.05 -2.53 7.05
N PRO A 52 11.08 -2.80 7.87
CA PRO A 52 11.80 -4.07 7.81
C PRO A 52 10.93 -5.29 8.16
N ALA A 53 9.85 -5.10 8.94
CA ALA A 53 8.89 -6.17 9.24
C ALA A 53 8.04 -6.49 8.00
N LEU A 54 7.51 -5.46 7.33
CA LEU A 54 6.77 -5.58 6.07
C LEU A 54 7.58 -6.31 5.00
N LEU A 55 8.85 -5.94 4.81
CA LEU A 55 9.69 -6.58 3.79
C LEU A 55 9.95 -8.06 4.05
N ARG A 56 10.03 -8.49 5.32
CA ARG A 56 10.15 -9.93 5.67
C ARG A 56 8.91 -10.71 5.26
N GLU A 57 7.73 -10.15 5.47
CA GLU A 57 6.46 -10.77 5.07
C GLU A 57 6.37 -10.89 3.54
N VAL A 58 6.72 -9.83 2.81
CA VAL A 58 6.74 -9.85 1.33
C VAL A 58 7.71 -10.91 0.82
N TRP A 59 8.91 -11.01 1.38
CA TRP A 59 9.90 -12.01 0.97
C TRP A 59 9.44 -13.44 1.25
N SER A 60 8.80 -13.69 2.39
CA SER A 60 8.22 -15.01 2.70
C SER A 60 7.19 -15.46 1.65
N VAL A 61 6.43 -14.53 1.07
CA VAL A 61 5.45 -14.83 0.02
C VAL A 61 6.14 -15.09 -1.32
N CYS A 62 7.19 -14.34 -1.65
CA CYS A 62 7.98 -14.53 -2.86
C CYS A 62 8.71 -15.88 -2.87
N GLU A 63 9.32 -16.28 -1.74
CA GLU A 63 10.02 -17.56 -1.59
C GLU A 63 9.05 -18.75 -1.66
N GLY A 64 7.84 -18.61 -1.13
CA GLY A 64 6.79 -19.63 -1.19
C GLY A 64 6.14 -19.80 -2.58
N SER A 65 6.36 -18.86 -3.51
CA SER A 65 5.79 -18.90 -4.86
C SER A 65 6.70 -19.59 -5.90
N SER A 66 7.89 -20.06 -5.50
CA SER A 66 8.87 -20.72 -6.37
C SER A 66 8.73 -22.27 -6.44
N SER A 67 7.56 -22.83 -6.12
CA SER A 67 7.30 -24.28 -6.18
C SER A 67 6.44 -24.71 -7.36
#